data_AF-A0A654ACJ0-F1
#
_entry.id   AF-A0A654ACJ0-F1
#
_cell.length_a   1.000
_cell.length_b   1.000
_cell.length_c   1.000
_cell.angle_alpha   90.00
_cell.angle_beta   90.00
_cell.angle_gamma   90.00
#
_symmetry.space_group_name_H-M   'P 1'
#
loop_
_entity.id
_entity.type
_entity.pdbx_description
1 polymer ?
#
loop_
_entity_poly.entity_id
_entity_poly.type
_entity_poly.pdbx_seq_one_letter_code
_entity_poly.pdbx_strand_id
1 'polypeptide(L)' 'MANTNPVRVADVFVDELDLGQLVFEGVVPAETGRPAYHPADRLKIYIYGYLNRIRSSRRLEREAQRNVS' A
#
# COMPACT_ATOMS: atom_id res chain seq x y z
N MET A 1 8.88 7.25 23.16
CA MET A 1 9.70 7.37 21.93
C MET A 1 8.81 6.98 20.77
N ALA A 2 8.63 7.85 19.78
CA ALA A 2 7.81 7.56 18.62
C ALA A 2 8.42 6.36 17.90
N ASN A 3 7.79 5.20 18.04
CA ASN A 3 8.16 3.99 17.33
C ASN A 3 7.79 4.25 15.87
N THR A 4 8.75 4.75 15.08
CA THR A 4 8.55 5.00 13.66
C THR A 4 8.38 3.65 12.97
N ASN A 5 7.15 3.13 13.02
CA ASN A 5 6.81 1.88 12.38
C ASN A 5 6.94 2.09 10.87
N PRO A 6 7.72 1.27 10.16
CA PRO A 6 7.90 1.40 8.70
C PRO A 6 6.56 1.39 7.94
N VAL A 7 5.50 0.77 8.50
CA VAL A 7 4.13 0.86 7.95
C VAL A 7 3.65 2.31 7.85
N ARG A 8 3.84 3.11 8.91
CA ARG A 8 3.42 4.52 8.94
C ARG A 8 4.22 5.38 7.97
N VAL A 9 5.49 5.06 7.78
CA VAL A 9 6.35 5.75 6.79
C VAL A 9 5.86 5.46 5.38
N ALA A 10 5.54 4.20 5.07
CA ALA A 10 4.98 3.83 3.78
C ALA A 10 3.60 4.45 3.54
N ASP A 11 2.78 4.57 4.58
CA ASP A 11 1.44 5.17 4.50
C ASP A 11 1.52 6.66 4.12
N VAL A 12 2.24 7.45 4.92
CA VAL A 12 2.44 8.89 4.68
C VAL A 12 3.14 9.14 3.34
N PHE A 13 4.17 8.36 3.02
CA PHE A 13 4.88 8.50 1.75
C PHE A 13 3.95 8.30 0.55
N VAL A 14 3.10 7.27 0.57
CA VAL A 14 2.19 7.00 -0.55
C VAL A 14 1.05 8.02 -0.62
N ASP A 15 0.57 8.50 0.52
CA ASP A 15 -0.49 9.53 0.57
C ASP A 15 -0.02 10.88 0.02
N GLU A 16 1.27 11.18 0.09
CA GLU A 16 1.87 12.39 -0.49
C GLU A 16 2.14 12.28 -2.01
N LEU A 17 2.03 11.07 -2.61
CA LEU A 17 2.27 10.87 -4.04
C LEU A 17 1.05 11.25 -4.89
N ASP A 18 1.27 12.08 -5.90
CA ASP A 18 0.31 12.28 -6.99
C ASP A 18 0.35 11.06 -7.94
N LEU A 19 -0.45 10.05 -7.60
CA LEU A 19 -0.57 8.84 -8.41
C LEU A 19 -1.13 9.10 -9.82
N GLY A 20 -1.87 10.21 -10.00
CA GLY A 20 -2.37 10.63 -11.31
C GLY A 20 -1.24 11.09 -12.23
N GLN A 21 -0.28 11.87 -11.70
CA GLN A 21 0.91 12.27 -12.45
C GLN A 21 1.91 11.13 -12.68
N LEU A 22 1.94 10.14 -11.79
CA LEU A 22 2.74 8.93 -11.96
C LEU A 22 2.11 7.91 -12.94
N VAL A 23 1.03 8.28 -13.62
CA VAL A 23 0.36 7.48 -14.65
C VAL A 23 -0.12 6.12 -14.10
N PHE A 24 -0.50 6.06 -12.82
CA PHE A 24 -1.16 4.87 -12.30
C PHE A 24 -2.57 4.76 -12.89
N GLU A 25 -2.86 3.63 -13.52
CA GLU A 25 -4.20 3.31 -14.00
C GLU A 25 -5.14 3.03 -12.80
N GLY A 26 -6.39 3.46 -12.90
CA GLY A 26 -7.41 3.21 -11.87
C GLY A 26 -7.39 4.16 -10.66
N VAL A 27 -6.66 5.28 -10.73
CA VAL A 27 -6.73 6.38 -9.73
C VAL A 27 -8.11 7.03 -9.78
N VAL A 28 -8.65 7.25 -10.98
CA VAL A 28 -10.05 7.65 -11.19
C VAL A 28 -10.87 6.35 -11.32
N PRO A 29 -11.82 6.09 -10.42
CA PRO A 29 -12.70 4.93 -10.55
C PRO A 29 -13.49 4.99 -11.86
N ALA A 30 -13.61 3.87 -12.57
CA ALA A 30 -14.55 3.77 -13.68
C ALA A 30 -15.99 3.91 -13.15
N GLU A 31 -16.85 4.64 -13.86
CA GLU A 31 -18.26 4.85 -13.47
C GLU A 31 -19.10 3.56 -13.41
N THR A 32 -18.58 2.46 -13.96
CA THR A 32 -19.26 1.16 -14.06
C THR A 32 -18.76 0.17 -13.01
N GLY A 33 -19.50 0.06 -11.90
CA GLY A 33 -19.42 -1.07 -10.96
C GLY A 33 -18.63 -0.83 -9.68
N ARG A 34 -18.28 -1.93 -8.97
CA ARG A 34 -17.52 -1.86 -7.71
C ARG A 34 -16.11 -1.39 -8.02
N PRO A 35 -15.62 -0.29 -7.42
CA PRO A 35 -14.29 0.23 -7.73
C PRO A 35 -13.25 -0.86 -7.45
N ALA A 36 -12.31 -1.02 -8.38
CA ALA A 36 -11.12 -1.83 -8.13
C ALA A 36 -10.37 -1.28 -6.91
N TYR A 37 -9.50 -2.09 -6.30
CA TYR A 37 -8.61 -1.61 -5.23
C TYR A 37 -7.92 -0.31 -5.66
N HIS A 38 -7.89 0.70 -4.78
CA HIS A 38 -7.23 1.96 -5.09
C HIS A 38 -5.72 1.70 -5.31
N PRO A 39 -5.10 2.28 -6.34
CA PRO A 39 -3.69 2.02 -6.64
C PRO A 39 -2.76 2.37 -5.48
N ALA A 40 -3.11 3.34 -4.63
CA ALA A 40 -2.39 3.66 -3.40
C ALA A 40 -2.31 2.45 -2.45
N ASP A 41 -3.44 1.78 -2.20
CA ASP A 41 -3.49 0.63 -1.29
C ASP A 41 -2.60 -0.52 -1.80
N ARG A 42 -2.66 -0.76 -3.11
CA ARG A 42 -1.82 -1.74 -3.76
C ARG A 42 -0.33 -1.37 -3.64
N LEU A 43 0.02 -0.10 -3.85
CA LEU A 43 1.39 0.39 -3.74
C LEU A 43 1.93 0.27 -2.30
N LYS A 44 1.13 0.63 -1.29
CA LYS A 44 1.47 0.45 0.14
C LYS A 44 1.85 -1.00 0.44
N ILE A 45 1.06 -1.97 -0.03
CA ILE A 45 1.33 -3.41 0.15
C ILE A 45 2.64 -3.84 -0.54
N TYR A 46 2.92 -3.34 -1.75
CA TYR A 46 4.16 -3.64 -2.47
C TYR A 46 5.41 -3.08 -1.77
N ILE A 47 5.38 -1.81 -1.37
CA ILE A 47 6.48 -1.17 -0.64
C ILE A 47 6.74 -1.91 0.66
N TYR A 48 5.68 -2.25 1.38
CA TYR A 48 5.75 -2.98 2.62
C TYR A 48 6.39 -4.38 2.44
N GLY A 49 5.96 -5.14 1.42
CA GLY A 49 6.57 -6.45 1.12
C GLY A 49 8.03 -6.34 0.68
N TYR A 50 8.37 -5.29 -0.07
CA TYR A 50 9.75 -5.02 -0.50
C TYR A 50 10.67 -4.70 0.70
N LEU A 51 10.26 -3.77 1.57
CA LEU A 51 11.03 -3.37 2.76
C LEU A 51 11.25 -4.56 3.71
N ASN A 52 10.26 -5.43 3.85
CA ASN A 52 10.35 -6.63 4.70
C ASN A 52 10.98 -7.86 3.98
N ARG A 53 11.40 -7.71 2.71
CA ARG A 53 11.91 -8.81 1.85
C ARG A 53 10.97 -10.02 1.78
N ILE A 54 9.66 -9.78 1.83
CA ILE A 54 8.62 -10.81 1.75
C ILE A 54 8.11 -10.91 0.31
N ARG A 55 8.48 -12.01 -0.36
CA ARG A 55 8.09 -12.29 -1.76
C ARG A 55 6.78 -13.09 -1.90
N SER A 56 6.28 -13.66 -0.80
CA SER A 56 5.08 -14.49 -0.80
C SER A 56 3.89 -13.70 -0.27
N SER A 57 2.82 -13.60 -1.05
CA SER A 57 1.58 -12.94 -0.65
C SER A 57 1.00 -13.51 0.65
N ARG A 58 1.02 -14.83 0.83
CA ARG A 58 0.57 -15.50 2.07
C ARG A 58 1.42 -15.12 3.28
N ARG A 59 2.74 -14.95 3.10
CA ARG A 59 3.61 -14.51 4.20
C ARG A 59 3.39 -13.03 4.52
N LEU A 60 3.09 -12.22 3.50
CA LEU A 60 2.81 -10.80 3.62
C LEU A 60 1.53 -10.57 4.42
N GLU A 61 0.46 -11.29 4.10
CA GLU A 61 -0.82 -11.24 4.81
C GLU A 61 -0.66 -11.53 6.31
N ARG A 62 0.06 -12.60 6.66
CA ARG A 62 0.33 -12.96 8.07
C ARG A 62 1.13 -11.90 8.82
N GLU A 63 1.99 -11.18 8.12
CA GLU A 63 2.88 -10.19 8.72
C GLU A 63 2.19 -8.83 8.85
N ALA A 64 1.37 -8.44 7.87
CA ALA A 64 0.44 -7.33 7.99
C ALA A 64 -0.53 -7.51 9.18
N GLN A 65 -1.05 -8.73 9.42
CA GLN A 65 -1.88 -9.03 10.59
C GLN A 65 -1.16 -8.77 11.93
N ARG A 66 0.17 -8.94 12.00
CA ARG A 66 0.94 -8.70 13.23
C ARG A 66 1.19 -7.22 13.49
N ASN A 67 1.36 -6.43 12.44
CA ASN A 67 1.68 -5.00 12.57
C ASN A 67 0.44 -4.09 12.73
N VAL A 68 -0.77 -4.67 12.66
CA VAL A 68 -2.06 -4.01 12.96
C VAL A 68 -2.44 -4.11 14.44
N SER A 69 -1.73 -4.93 15.24
CA SER A 69 -1.93 -5.05 16.70
C SER A 69 -1.15 -4.02 17.52
#